data_AF-A0AAV0I4Y5-F1
#
_entry.id   AF-A0AAV0I4Y5-F1
#
_cell.length_a   1.000
_cell.length_b   1.000
_cell.length_c   1.000
_cell.angle_alpha   90.00
_cell.angle_beta   90.00
_cell.angle_gamma   90.00
#
_symmetry.space_group_name_H-M   'P 1'
#
loop_
_entity.id
_entity.type
_entity.pdbx_description
1 polymer ?
#
loop_
_entity_poly.entity_id
_entity_poly.type
_entity_poly.pdbx_seq_one_letter_code
_entity_poly.pdbx_strand_id
1 'polypeptide(L)'
;MVNSVTNNFNTSLFTFWTSDGYRSTGCYNLDCPGFVQTSNKIALGMHLNMISQYNGQQFETKITVHKDPTSGNWWLQIQGEDVGYWPSALFKALSSTATAINWGGEITNTNPDGRHTPTQMGSGHFASEGWKKAAFVRNLGYVDESCTIRDPDHDLIPLTTRAECYSVHLGNFDQTYGAHFYYGGPGLSLSCH
;
A
#
# COMPACT_ATOMS: atom_id res chain seq x y z
N MET A 1 -0.21 4.10 1.68
CA MET A 1 -0.54 2.93 2.50
C MET A 1 -1.59 3.34 3.54
N VAL A 2 -2.18 2.38 4.27
CA VAL A 2 -3.20 2.66 5.30
C VAL A 2 -2.71 2.11 6.63
N ASN A 3 -2.62 2.97 7.66
CA ASN A 3 -2.04 2.61 8.96
C ASN A 3 -3.10 2.60 10.06
N SER A 4 -2.85 1.76 11.08
CA SER A 4 -3.47 1.80 12.40
C SER A 4 -2.47 2.16 13.53
N VAL A 5 -1.28 2.68 13.20
CA VAL A 5 -0.18 2.98 14.15
C VAL A 5 -0.52 4.02 15.23
N THR A 6 -1.59 4.82 15.07
CA THR A 6 -2.09 5.62 16.20
C THR A 6 -3.01 4.76 17.05
N ASN A 7 -2.99 4.92 18.37
CA ASN A 7 -3.82 4.23 19.37
C ASN A 7 -5.37 4.41 19.20
N ASN A 8 -5.80 4.84 18.02
CA ASN A 8 -7.16 4.89 17.52
C ASN A 8 -7.29 3.83 16.41
N PHE A 9 -8.28 2.95 16.52
CA PHE A 9 -8.63 1.89 15.55
C PHE A 9 -9.06 2.41 14.15
N ASN A 10 -8.77 3.66 13.82
CA ASN A 10 -9.17 4.30 12.59
C ASN A 10 -8.10 4.10 11.52
N THR A 11 -8.55 3.56 10.39
CA THR A 11 -7.85 3.54 9.10
C THR A 11 -7.39 4.95 8.71
N SER A 12 -6.09 5.22 8.76
CA SER A 12 -5.52 6.52 8.39
C SER A 12 -4.63 6.42 7.15
N LEU A 13 -4.71 7.44 6.30
CA LEU A 13 -3.81 7.59 5.16
C LEU A 13 -2.41 7.92 5.67
N PHE A 14 -1.40 7.20 5.18
CA PHE A 14 -0.01 7.54 5.49
C PHE A 14 0.94 7.27 4.33
N THR A 15 2.10 7.90 4.44
CA THR A 15 3.28 7.60 3.64
C THR A 15 4.44 7.21 4.54
N PHE A 16 5.29 6.34 4.03
CA PHE A 16 6.63 6.10 4.54
C PHE A 16 7.58 6.08 3.36
N TRP A 17 8.74 6.70 3.50
CA TRP A 17 9.80 6.65 2.50
C TRP A 17 11.12 6.32 3.16
N THR A 18 12.05 5.74 2.41
CA THR A 18 13.43 5.45 2.82
C THR A 18 14.35 5.62 1.62
N SER A 19 15.54 6.16 1.82
CA SER A 19 16.56 6.29 0.76
C SER A 19 17.52 5.10 0.69
N ASP A 20 17.50 4.23 1.71
CA ASP A 20 18.47 3.16 1.92
C ASP A 20 17.82 1.79 2.18
N GLY A 21 16.53 1.65 1.87
CA GLY A 21 15.82 0.38 1.97
C GLY A 21 15.64 -0.09 3.41
N TYR A 22 15.09 0.78 4.27
CA TYR A 22 14.77 0.51 5.68
C TYR A 22 15.99 0.32 6.61
N ARG A 23 17.19 0.77 6.20
CA ARG A 23 18.40 0.56 7.02
C ARG A 23 18.53 1.60 8.13
N SER A 24 18.56 2.88 7.76
CA SER A 24 18.81 3.98 8.69
C SER A 24 18.08 5.26 8.33
N THR A 25 17.64 5.40 7.08
CA THR A 25 16.90 6.57 6.62
C THR A 25 15.43 6.25 6.47
N GLY A 26 14.61 7.28 6.68
CA GLY A 26 13.21 7.25 6.31
C GLY A 26 12.35 8.08 7.23
N CYS A 27 11.11 8.26 6.82
CA CYS A 27 10.18 9.08 7.56
C CYS A 27 8.74 8.71 7.31
N TYR A 28 7.94 8.79 8.35
CA TYR A 28 6.50 8.78 8.23
C TYR A 28 6.00 10.21 7.95
N ASN A 29 5.05 10.31 7.01
CA ASN A 29 4.29 11.53 6.74
C ASN A 29 5.17 12.81 6.64
N LEU A 30 4.94 13.75 7.55
CA LEU A 30 5.64 15.03 7.68
C LEU A 30 6.46 15.10 8.97
N ASP A 31 6.71 13.95 9.62
CA ASP A 31 7.37 13.89 10.93
C ASP A 31 8.84 14.37 10.86
N CYS A 32 9.39 14.40 9.64
CA CYS A 32 10.70 14.93 9.31
C CYS A 32 10.76 15.37 7.83
N PRO A 33 11.76 16.17 7.42
CA PRO A 33 11.88 16.65 6.05
C PRO A 33 12.00 15.50 5.04
N GLY A 34 11.16 15.51 4.01
CA GLY A 34 11.27 14.55 2.90
C GLY A 34 10.00 14.40 2.05
N PHE A 35 8.84 14.76 2.57
CA PHE A 35 7.63 14.91 1.77
C PHE A 35 7.18 16.37 1.80
N VAL A 36 6.85 16.92 0.64
CA VAL A 36 6.30 18.27 0.50
C VAL A 36 4.82 18.12 0.16
N GLN A 37 3.96 18.33 1.16
CA GLN A 37 2.51 18.33 0.95
C GLN A 37 2.08 19.63 0.24
N THR A 38 1.28 19.49 -0.80
CA THR A 38 0.80 20.61 -1.64
C THR A 38 -0.71 20.76 -1.60
N SER A 39 -1.46 19.65 -1.43
CA SER A 39 -2.92 19.71 -1.37
C SER A 39 -3.41 20.31 -0.06
N ASN A 40 -4.46 21.12 -0.16
CA ASN A 40 -5.27 21.59 0.97
C ASN A 40 -6.57 20.79 1.16
N LYS A 41 -6.79 19.74 0.34
CA LYS A 41 -8.00 18.90 0.38
C LYS A 41 -7.72 17.53 1.01
N ILE A 42 -6.54 16.98 0.77
CA ILE A 42 -6.12 15.66 1.27
C ILE A 42 -4.86 15.85 2.11
N ALA A 43 -4.90 15.42 3.36
CA ALA A 43 -3.78 15.51 4.28
C ALA A 43 -3.27 14.12 4.65
N LEU A 44 -1.96 13.96 4.73
CA LEU A 44 -1.38 12.76 5.36
C LEU A 44 -1.76 12.70 6.84
N GLY A 45 -2.03 11.50 7.34
CA GLY A 45 -2.55 11.27 8.68
C GLY A 45 -4.08 11.41 8.80
N MET A 46 -4.79 11.84 7.75
CA MET A 46 -6.25 11.94 7.81
C MET A 46 -6.91 10.56 7.92
N HIS A 47 -8.03 10.51 8.64
CA HIS A 47 -8.86 9.32 8.72
C HIS A 47 -9.62 9.09 7.42
N LEU A 48 -9.65 7.84 6.97
CA LEU A 48 -10.52 7.40 5.88
C LEU A 48 -11.88 7.04 6.46
N ASN A 49 -12.91 7.81 6.11
CA ASN A 49 -14.25 7.66 6.67
C ASN A 49 -15.10 6.63 5.91
N MET A 50 -14.71 6.27 4.69
CA MET A 50 -15.40 5.29 3.85
C MET A 50 -14.72 3.93 3.99
N ILE A 51 -15.31 3.04 4.80
CA ILE A 51 -14.76 1.72 5.12
C ILE A 51 -15.68 0.63 4.58
N SER A 52 -15.10 -0.31 3.83
CA SER A 52 -15.83 -1.46 3.27
C SER A 52 -16.38 -2.37 4.36
N GLN A 53 -17.53 -2.99 4.08
CA GLN A 53 -18.19 -3.93 4.99
C GLN A 53 -18.16 -5.35 4.45
N TYR A 54 -17.98 -6.33 5.33
CA TYR A 54 -18.03 -7.75 4.98
C TYR A 54 -19.41 -8.11 4.39
N ASN A 55 -19.43 -8.71 3.20
CA ASN A 55 -20.62 -8.97 2.38
C ASN A 55 -21.47 -7.71 2.06
N GLY A 56 -20.94 -6.51 2.26
CA GLY A 56 -21.69 -5.25 2.16
C GLY A 56 -21.15 -4.30 1.09
N GLN A 57 -21.37 -3.00 1.33
CA GLN A 57 -20.86 -1.93 0.48
C GLN A 57 -19.32 -1.93 0.47
N GLN A 58 -18.74 -1.78 -0.71
CA GLN A 58 -17.31 -1.70 -0.92
C GLN A 58 -16.92 -0.27 -1.29
N PHE A 59 -15.80 0.19 -0.76
CA PHE A 59 -15.20 1.49 -1.08
C PHE A 59 -13.78 1.30 -1.58
N GLU A 60 -13.36 2.21 -2.46
CA GLU A 60 -12.07 2.13 -3.13
C GLU A 60 -11.44 3.52 -3.24
N THR A 61 -10.12 3.56 -3.25
CA THR A 61 -9.35 4.80 -3.42
C THR A 61 -8.28 4.57 -4.47
N LYS A 62 -8.32 5.35 -5.55
CA LYS A 62 -7.25 5.34 -6.56
C LYS A 62 -6.02 6.04 -5.99
N ILE A 63 -4.89 5.35 -6.01
CA ILE A 63 -3.58 5.88 -5.63
C ILE A 63 -2.66 5.79 -6.83
N THR A 64 -1.92 6.86 -7.10
CA THR A 64 -0.91 6.89 -8.16
C THR A 64 0.36 7.49 -7.60
N VAL A 65 1.48 6.82 -7.83
CA VAL A 65 2.82 7.36 -7.60
C VAL A 65 3.49 7.45 -8.96
N HIS A 66 3.92 8.65 -9.34
CA HIS A 66 4.53 8.88 -10.64
C HIS A 66 5.71 9.83 -10.50
N LYS A 67 6.70 9.68 -11.37
CA LYS A 67 7.86 10.55 -11.41
C LYS A 67 7.62 11.66 -12.43
N ASP A 68 7.76 12.91 -12.00
CA ASP A 68 7.71 14.05 -12.92
C ASP A 68 9.00 14.07 -13.76
N PRO A 69 8.93 13.98 -15.10
CA PRO A 69 10.11 14.00 -15.96
C PRO A 69 10.87 15.33 -15.92
N THR A 70 10.22 16.43 -15.51
CA THR A 70 10.83 17.76 -15.49
C THR A 70 11.63 18.00 -14.22
N SER A 71 11.02 17.84 -13.04
CA SER A 71 11.71 18.05 -11.76
C SER A 71 12.44 16.80 -11.23
N GLY A 72 12.07 15.61 -11.73
CA GLY A 72 12.51 14.33 -11.20
C GLY A 72 11.83 13.93 -9.89
N ASN A 73 10.93 14.75 -9.34
CA ASN A 73 10.24 14.48 -8.09
C ASN A 73 9.24 13.32 -8.24
N TRP A 74 9.07 12.55 -7.18
CA TRP A 74 8.06 11.50 -7.12
C TRP A 74 6.79 12.05 -6.49
N TRP A 75 5.72 12.13 -7.27
CA TRP A 75 4.43 12.67 -6.86
C TRP A 75 3.50 11.59 -6.35
N LEU A 76 2.80 11.88 -5.25
CA LEU A 76 1.69 11.11 -4.74
C LEU A 76 0.38 11.77 -5.12
N GLN A 77 -0.46 11.04 -5.84
CA GLN A 77 -1.79 11.46 -6.23
C GLN A 77 -2.85 10.50 -5.66
N ILE A 78 -3.93 11.06 -5.11
CA ILE A 78 -5.06 10.30 -4.56
C ILE A 78 -6.34 10.81 -5.20
N GLN A 79 -7.11 9.90 -5.81
CA GLN A 79 -8.34 10.24 -6.56
C GLN A 79 -8.16 11.40 -7.56
N GLY A 80 -6.98 11.51 -8.17
CA GLY A 80 -6.65 12.58 -9.12
C GLY A 80 -6.18 13.91 -8.50
N GLU A 81 -6.15 14.02 -7.17
CA GLU A 81 -5.61 15.20 -6.46
C GLU A 81 -4.14 14.97 -6.09
N ASP A 82 -3.27 15.90 -6.47
CA ASP A 82 -1.85 15.88 -6.13
C ASP A 82 -1.65 16.24 -4.66
N VAL A 83 -1.49 15.22 -3.82
CA VAL A 83 -1.32 15.36 -2.37
C VAL A 83 0.00 16.06 -2.07
N GLY A 84 1.06 15.71 -2.79
CA GLY A 84 2.40 16.23 -2.61
C GLY A 84 3.46 15.36 -3.28
N TYR A 85 4.72 15.63 -2.99
CA TYR A 85 5.84 14.94 -3.62
C TYR A 85 7.01 14.66 -2.68
N TRP A 86 7.78 13.62 -3.01
CA TRP A 86 9.12 13.38 -2.49
C TRP A 86 10.15 14.00 -3.44
N PRO A 87 11.04 14.88 -2.95
CA PRO A 87 12.11 15.46 -3.76
C PRO A 87 13.01 14.40 -4.38
N SER A 88 13.42 14.61 -5.63
CA SER A 88 14.32 13.71 -6.37
C SER A 88 15.64 13.43 -5.63
N ALA A 89 16.14 14.42 -4.89
CA ALA A 89 17.36 14.34 -4.09
C ALA A 89 17.35 13.24 -3.01
N LEU A 90 16.17 12.75 -2.61
CA LEU A 90 16.06 11.67 -1.63
C LEU A 90 16.48 10.31 -2.19
N PHE A 91 16.34 10.10 -3.50
CA PHE A 91 16.48 8.76 -4.08
C PHE A 91 17.59 8.69 -5.12
N LYS A 92 18.73 8.12 -4.71
CA LYS A 92 19.81 7.79 -5.65
C LYS A 92 19.45 6.56 -6.50
N ALA A 93 18.94 5.50 -5.87
CA ALA A 93 18.60 4.26 -6.55
C ALA A 93 17.38 4.37 -7.49
N LEU A 94 16.46 5.30 -7.22
CA LEU A 94 15.27 5.58 -8.05
C LEU A 94 15.43 6.88 -8.87
N SER A 95 16.67 7.32 -9.10
CA SER A 95 16.97 8.58 -9.79
C SER A 95 16.68 8.54 -11.28
N SER A 96 16.80 7.39 -11.93
CA SER A 96 16.43 7.18 -13.33
C SER A 96 15.08 6.46 -13.42
N THR A 97 15.07 5.16 -13.12
CA THR A 97 13.94 4.24 -13.26
C THR A 97 13.83 3.34 -12.02
N ALA A 98 12.67 2.73 -11.83
CA ALA A 98 12.50 1.63 -10.88
C ALA A 98 12.65 0.30 -11.62
N THR A 99 13.38 -0.64 -11.05
CA THR A 99 13.56 -2.00 -11.62
C THR A 99 12.62 -3.03 -10.99
N ALA A 100 11.96 -2.68 -9.89
CA ALA A 100 11.00 -3.51 -9.19
C ALA A 100 9.91 -2.65 -8.57
N ILE A 101 8.67 -3.15 -8.57
CA ILE A 101 7.52 -2.53 -7.92
C ILE A 101 6.83 -3.62 -7.10
N ASN A 102 6.48 -3.29 -5.87
CA ASN A 102 5.74 -4.18 -4.98
C ASN A 102 4.42 -3.52 -4.58
N TRP A 103 3.35 -4.30 -4.59
CA TRP A 103 2.06 -3.93 -4.03
C TRP A 103 1.70 -4.90 -2.92
N GLY A 104 1.24 -4.38 -1.79
CA GLY A 104 0.89 -5.24 -0.66
C GLY A 104 0.69 -4.46 0.62
N GLY A 105 0.87 -5.17 1.74
CA GLY A 105 0.80 -4.62 3.09
C GLY A 105 1.90 -5.22 3.96
N GLU A 106 2.16 -4.55 5.07
CA GLU A 106 3.18 -4.94 6.04
C GLU A 106 2.57 -4.95 7.44
N ILE A 107 2.99 -5.90 8.26
CA ILE A 107 2.64 -5.98 9.68
C ILE A 107 3.91 -6.01 10.49
N THR A 108 4.03 -5.09 11.44
CA THR A 108 5.07 -5.12 12.45
C THR A 108 4.58 -5.89 13.68
N ASN A 109 5.33 -6.89 14.12
CA ASN A 109 5.13 -7.55 15.39
C ASN A 109 6.31 -7.26 16.32
N THR A 110 6.06 -6.51 17.39
CA THR A 110 7.06 -6.16 18.41
C THR A 110 6.84 -6.89 19.74
N ASN A 111 5.94 -7.88 19.79
CA ASN A 111 5.64 -8.60 21.02
C ASN A 111 6.89 -9.34 21.54
N PRO A 112 7.32 -9.08 22.79
CA PRO A 112 8.56 -9.62 23.33
C PRO A 112 8.49 -11.13 23.60
N ASP A 113 7.29 -11.68 23.83
CA ASP A 113 7.09 -13.08 24.22
C ASP A 113 7.04 -14.05 23.03
N GLY A 114 7.39 -13.60 21.82
CA GLY A 114 7.37 -14.40 20.60
C GLY A 114 5.97 -14.69 20.03
N ARG A 115 4.91 -14.35 20.77
CA ARG A 115 3.52 -14.45 20.32
C ARG A 115 3.25 -13.50 19.15
N HIS A 116 2.49 -13.98 18.16
CA HIS A 116 2.06 -13.17 17.03
C HIS A 116 1.14 -12.03 17.46
N THR A 117 1.13 -10.94 16.68
CA THR A 117 0.26 -9.80 16.94
C THR A 117 -1.20 -10.11 16.60
N PRO A 118 -2.20 -9.63 17.37
CA PRO A 118 -3.60 -9.68 16.98
C PRO A 118 -3.95 -8.67 15.87
N THR A 119 -2.97 -7.92 15.34
CA THR A 119 -3.21 -6.94 14.27
C THR A 119 -3.75 -7.64 13.03
N GLN A 120 -4.94 -7.22 12.60
CA GLN A 120 -5.56 -7.68 11.37
C GLN A 120 -4.96 -6.95 10.16
N MET A 121 -4.79 -7.65 9.04
CA MET A 121 -4.46 -7.04 7.75
C MET A 121 -5.71 -6.97 6.87
N GLY A 122 -5.90 -5.83 6.20
CA GLY A 122 -7.04 -5.63 5.29
C GLY A 122 -8.36 -5.69 6.05
N SER A 123 -9.24 -6.60 5.65
CA SER A 123 -10.52 -6.85 6.34
C SER A 123 -10.40 -7.78 7.56
N GLY A 124 -9.22 -8.33 7.84
CA GLY A 124 -9.03 -9.39 8.84
C GLY A 124 -9.41 -10.79 8.35
N HIS A 125 -9.89 -10.91 7.12
CA HIS A 125 -10.24 -12.18 6.49
C HIS A 125 -9.16 -12.64 5.51
N PHE A 126 -9.06 -13.95 5.29
CA PHE A 126 -8.10 -14.50 4.34
C PHE A 126 -8.48 -14.17 2.88
N ALA A 127 -7.47 -14.02 2.03
CA ALA A 127 -7.58 -13.64 0.63
C ALA A 127 -8.44 -14.61 -0.20
N SER A 128 -8.51 -15.89 0.21
CA SER A 128 -9.33 -16.92 -0.43
C SER A 128 -10.84 -16.62 -0.36
N GLU A 129 -11.28 -15.76 0.56
CA GLU A 129 -12.69 -15.36 0.67
C GLU A 129 -13.14 -14.43 -0.46
N GLY A 130 -12.21 -13.72 -1.11
CA GLY A 130 -12.46 -12.95 -2.32
C GLY A 130 -13.36 -11.73 -2.15
N TRP A 131 -14.04 -11.35 -3.24
CA TRP A 131 -14.83 -10.12 -3.35
C TRP A 131 -15.87 -9.96 -2.22
N LYS A 132 -15.98 -8.71 -1.72
CA LYS A 132 -16.81 -8.30 -0.56
C LYS A 132 -16.39 -8.86 0.80
N LYS A 133 -15.36 -9.70 0.89
CA LYS A 133 -14.96 -10.36 2.14
C LYS A 133 -13.50 -10.09 2.48
N ALA A 134 -12.60 -10.37 1.55
CA ALA A 134 -11.19 -10.01 1.64
C ALA A 134 -10.95 -8.58 1.15
N ALA A 135 -9.89 -7.94 1.66
CA ALA A 135 -9.39 -6.70 1.06
C ALA A 135 -8.75 -7.01 -0.29
N PHE A 136 -8.69 -6.01 -1.18
CA PHE A 136 -8.13 -6.18 -2.52
C PHE A 136 -7.39 -4.92 -2.97
N VAL A 137 -6.47 -5.11 -3.90
CA VAL A 137 -5.91 -4.04 -4.74
C VAL A 137 -6.15 -4.46 -6.17
N ARG A 138 -6.71 -3.56 -6.99
CA ARG A 138 -7.08 -3.83 -8.38
C ARG A 138 -6.61 -2.72 -9.30
N ASN A 139 -6.68 -2.96 -10.61
CA ASN A 139 -6.14 -2.09 -11.65
C ASN A 139 -4.67 -1.78 -11.41
N LEU A 140 -3.89 -2.81 -11.07
CA LEU A 140 -2.44 -2.69 -10.92
C LEU A 140 -1.84 -2.30 -12.25
N GLY A 141 -0.95 -1.31 -12.22
CA GLY A 141 -0.27 -0.83 -13.39
C GLY A 141 0.97 -0.03 -13.01
N TYR A 142 1.89 0.10 -13.95
CA TYR A 142 3.09 0.91 -13.81
C TYR A 142 3.28 1.79 -15.04
N VAL A 143 3.99 2.90 -14.87
CA VAL A 143 4.33 3.80 -15.98
C VAL A 143 5.70 3.41 -16.51
N ASP A 144 5.78 3.11 -17.80
CA ASP A 144 7.04 2.79 -18.48
C ASP A 144 7.80 4.05 -18.93
N GLU A 145 8.97 3.87 -19.53
CA GLU A 145 9.83 4.96 -20.03
C GLU A 145 9.17 5.80 -21.13
N SER A 146 8.11 5.29 -21.77
CA SER A 146 7.32 6.01 -22.77
C SER A 146 6.18 6.82 -22.16
N CYS A 147 6.16 6.97 -20.83
CA CYS A 147 5.09 7.59 -20.06
C CYS A 147 3.72 6.91 -20.26
N THR A 148 3.72 5.62 -20.56
CA THR A 148 2.49 4.83 -20.81
C THR A 148 2.21 3.92 -19.63
N ILE A 149 0.94 3.83 -19.22
CA ILE A 149 0.50 2.87 -18.21
C ILE A 149 0.50 1.47 -18.84
N ARG A 150 1.18 0.54 -18.18
CA ARG A 150 1.27 -0.88 -18.53
C ARG A 150 0.66 -1.72 -17.43
N ASP A 151 -0.07 -2.75 -17.85
CA ASP A 151 -0.48 -3.82 -16.95
C ASP A 151 0.73 -4.72 -16.64
N PRO A 152 0.93 -5.16 -15.39
CA PRO A 152 2.00 -6.05 -15.00
C PRO A 152 1.70 -7.52 -15.36
N ASP A 153 0.80 -7.79 -16.31
CA ASP A 153 0.23 -9.12 -16.53
C ASP A 153 1.32 -10.16 -16.87
N HIS A 154 1.18 -11.34 -16.26
CA HIS A 154 2.13 -12.47 -16.21
C HIS A 154 3.42 -12.30 -15.38
N ASP A 155 3.77 -11.11 -14.89
CA ASP A 155 4.98 -10.87 -14.08
C ASP A 155 4.71 -10.72 -12.57
N LEU A 156 3.46 -10.89 -12.13
CA LEU A 156 3.09 -10.82 -10.72
C LEU A 156 3.47 -12.11 -9.98
N ILE A 157 4.34 -11.95 -8.97
CA ILE A 157 4.76 -13.04 -8.09
C ILE A 157 4.15 -12.81 -6.69
N PRO A 158 3.23 -13.67 -6.21
CA PRO A 158 2.67 -13.52 -4.87
C PRO A 158 3.71 -13.91 -3.82
N LEU A 159 3.84 -13.08 -2.77
CA LEU A 159 4.75 -13.31 -1.64
C LEU A 159 4.00 -13.13 -0.31
N THR A 160 4.17 -14.06 0.62
CA THR A 160 3.74 -13.92 2.02
C THR A 160 4.83 -14.46 2.93
N THR A 161 5.11 -13.77 4.03
CA THR A 161 6.11 -14.16 5.02
C THR A 161 5.55 -15.14 6.06
N ARG A 162 4.23 -15.11 6.31
CA ARG A 162 3.50 -15.97 7.26
C ARG A 162 2.09 -16.25 6.75
N ALA A 163 1.99 -17.24 5.85
CA ALA A 163 0.76 -17.59 5.15
C ALA A 163 -0.40 -17.96 6.08
N GLU A 164 -0.09 -18.53 7.24
CA GLU A 164 -1.01 -18.95 8.28
C GLU A 164 -1.64 -17.77 9.06
N CYS A 165 -0.98 -16.60 9.03
CA CYS A 165 -1.44 -15.36 9.67
C CYS A 165 -2.08 -14.41 8.65
N TYR A 166 -1.45 -14.30 7.47
CA TYR A 166 -1.84 -13.40 6.39
C TYR A 166 -1.62 -14.06 5.04
N SER A 167 -2.60 -13.91 4.17
CA SER A 167 -2.61 -14.53 2.84
C SER A 167 -2.72 -13.48 1.74
N VAL A 168 -2.18 -13.83 0.58
CA VAL A 168 -2.35 -13.11 -0.68
C VAL A 168 -2.81 -14.10 -1.73
N HIS A 169 -3.75 -13.71 -2.57
CA HIS A 169 -4.26 -14.53 -3.66
C HIS A 169 -4.41 -13.67 -4.91
N LEU A 170 -3.66 -13.99 -5.95
CA LEU A 170 -3.79 -13.32 -7.24
C LEU A 170 -5.16 -13.64 -7.84
N GLY A 171 -5.86 -12.61 -8.29
CA GLY A 171 -7.08 -12.79 -9.08
C GLY A 171 -6.74 -13.11 -10.53
N ASN A 172 -7.64 -13.79 -11.22
CA ASN A 172 -7.55 -13.90 -12.68
C ASN A 172 -7.73 -12.51 -13.29
N PHE A 173 -6.97 -12.17 -14.32
CA PHE A 173 -7.17 -10.93 -15.05
C PHE A 173 -8.63 -10.82 -15.52
N ASP A 174 -9.24 -9.67 -15.29
CA ASP A 174 -10.63 -9.39 -15.63
C ASP A 174 -10.73 -7.94 -16.14
N GLN A 175 -11.57 -7.67 -17.14
CA GLN A 175 -11.66 -6.32 -17.72
C GLN A 175 -12.18 -5.25 -16.74
N THR A 176 -12.88 -5.66 -15.68
CA THR A 176 -13.40 -4.78 -14.64
C THR A 176 -12.37 -4.56 -13.52
N TYR A 177 -11.57 -5.57 -13.20
CA TYR A 177 -10.59 -5.49 -12.10
C TYR A 177 -9.14 -5.28 -12.56
N GLY A 178 -8.85 -5.44 -13.84
CA GLY A 178 -7.49 -5.54 -14.37
C GLY A 178 -6.67 -6.62 -13.65
N ALA A 179 -5.35 -6.43 -13.64
CA ALA A 179 -4.46 -7.15 -12.75
C ALA A 179 -4.80 -6.78 -11.29
N HIS A 180 -5.03 -7.78 -10.44
CA HIS A 180 -5.47 -7.58 -9.07
C HIS A 180 -5.11 -8.74 -8.14
N PHE A 181 -5.16 -8.48 -6.84
CA PHE A 181 -5.05 -9.52 -5.82
C PHE A 181 -5.95 -9.22 -4.63
N TYR A 182 -6.32 -10.29 -3.94
CA TYR A 182 -6.92 -10.26 -2.62
C TYR A 182 -5.84 -10.46 -1.57
N TYR A 183 -5.99 -9.81 -0.42
CA TYR A 183 -5.08 -9.93 0.69
C TYR A 183 -5.80 -9.77 2.03
N GLY A 184 -5.20 -10.30 3.08
CA GLY A 184 -5.64 -10.09 4.44
C GLY A 184 -5.38 -11.29 5.34
N GLY A 185 -5.78 -11.15 6.59
CA GLY A 185 -5.75 -12.21 7.57
C GLY A 185 -5.94 -11.68 8.98
N PRO A 186 -6.33 -12.55 9.92
CA PRO A 186 -6.71 -12.15 11.26
C PRO A 186 -5.51 -11.79 12.15
N GLY A 187 -4.29 -12.08 11.71
CA GLY A 187 -3.12 -12.11 12.59
C GLY A 187 -3.20 -13.29 13.53
N LEU A 188 -3.02 -13.06 14.82
CA LEU A 188 -3.10 -14.09 15.85
C LEU A 188 -4.42 -14.87 15.79
N SER A 189 -4.33 -16.18 15.65
CA SER A 189 -5.47 -17.09 15.51
C SER A 189 -5.11 -18.52 15.95
N LEU A 190 -6.01 -19.48 15.80
CA LEU A 190 -5.70 -20.90 16.07
C LEU A 190 -4.65 -21.47 15.11
N SER A 191 -4.49 -20.89 13.92
CA SER A 191 -3.49 -21.29 12.94
C SER A 191 -2.22 -20.44 12.97
N CYS A 192 -2.21 -19.33 13.70
CA CYS A 192 -1.12 -18.37 13.75
C CYS A 192 -0.83 -17.99 15.21
N HIS A 193 0.35 -18.35 15.72
CA HIS A 193 0.74 -18.20 17.11
C HIS A 193 1.92 -17.27 17.32
#